data_AF-A0A3C0SLM7-F1
#
_entry.id   AF-A0A3C0SLM7-F1
#
_cell.length_a   1.000
_cell.length_b   1.000
_cell.length_c   1.000
_cell.angle_alpha   90.00
_cell.angle_beta   90.00
_cell.angle_gamma   90.00
#
_symmetry.space_group_name_H-M   'P 1'
#
loop_
_entity.id
_entity.type
_entity.pdbx_description
1 polymer ?
#
loop_
_entity_poly.entity_id
_entity_poly.type
_entity_poly.pdbx_seq_one_letter_code
_entity_poly.pdbx_strand_id
1 'polypeptide(L)' 'MINYRGVKIIIKEVSSFKYFITKYKGVLIIYWNRSLSNKEKSTLLHKSIKQLHMSKTKV' A
#
# COMPACT_ATOMS: atom_id res chain seq x y z
N MET A 1 10.05 5.77 -4.26
CA MET A 1 10.07 4.40 -3.71
C MET A 1 10.52 4.49 -2.27
N ILE A 2 9.77 3.92 -1.33
CA ILE A 2 10.05 4.04 0.12
C ILE A 2 10.40 2.65 0.64
N ASN A 3 11.42 2.52 1.49
CA ASN A 3 11.75 1.26 2.14
C ASN A 3 11.31 1.32 3.61
N TYR A 4 10.37 0.47 4.02
CA TYR A 4 9.81 0.46 5.37
C TYR A 4 9.99 -0.92 6.00
N ARG A 5 10.86 -1.04 7.02
CA ARG A 5 11.14 -2.30 7.75
C ARG A 5 11.45 -3.50 6.83
N GLY A 6 12.18 -3.26 5.74
CA GLY A 6 12.53 -4.27 4.74
C GLY A 6 11.47 -4.55 3.67
N VAL A 7 10.34 -3.82 3.69
CA VAL A 7 9.34 -3.85 2.62
C VAL A 7 9.52 -2.64 1.72
N LYS A 8 9.76 -2.89 0.43
CA LYS A 8 9.77 -1.83 -0.58
C LYS A 8 8.33 -1.44 -0.90
N ILE A 9 8.01 -0.15 -0.82
CA ILE A 9 6.69 0.41 -1.12
C ILE A 9 6.79 1.31 -2.35
N ILE A 10 5.96 1.01 -3.35
CA ILE A 10 5.78 1.80 -4.57
C ILE A 10 4.36 2.34 -4.53
N ILE A 11 4.24 3.65 -4.67
CA ILE A 11 2.96 4.35 -4.70
C ILE A 11 2.81 4.96 -6.09
N LYS A 12 1.68 4.71 -6.74
CA LYS A 12 1.32 5.28 -8.04
C LYS A 12 -0.05 5.92 -7.98
N GLU A 13 -0.14 7.11 -8.56
CA GLU A 13 -1.42 7.80 -8.68
C GLU A 13 -2.11 7.42 -10.00
N VAL A 14 -3.41 7.16 -9.93
CA VAL A 14 -4.26 6.80 -11.06
C VAL A 14 -5.50 7.68 -11.10
N SER A 15 -6.21 7.67 -12.23
CA SER A 15 -7.49 8.38 -12.40
C SER A 15 -8.67 7.42 -12.56
N SER A 16 -8.41 6.20 -13.02
CA SER A 16 -9.45 5.29 -13.54
C SER A 16 -10.19 4.47 -12.48
N PHE A 17 -9.63 4.28 -11.29
CA PHE A 17 -10.24 3.49 -10.21
C PHE A 17 -9.88 4.06 -8.84
N LYS A 18 -10.61 3.68 -7.78
CA LYS A 18 -10.48 4.28 -6.44
C LYS A 18 -9.14 3.94 -5.77
N TYR A 19 -8.82 2.66 -5.63
CA TYR A 19 -7.50 2.20 -5.21
C TYR A 19 -7.31 0.72 -5.58
N PHE A 20 -6.06 0.28 -5.66
CA PHE A 20 -5.69 -1.12 -5.82
C PHE A 20 -4.38 -1.38 -5.10
N ILE A 21 -4.32 -2.43 -4.29
CA ILE A 21 -3.14 -2.79 -3.49
C ILE A 21 -2.73 -4.20 -3.88
N THR A 22 -1.46 -4.37 -4.22
CA THR A 22 -0.89 -5.68 -4.55
C THR A 22 0.51 -5.85 -3.97
N LYS A 23 0.88 -7.10 -3.72
CA LYS A 23 2.21 -7.47 -3.24
C LYS A 23 2.89 -8.35 -4.27
N TYR A 24 4.08 -7.97 -4.70
CA TYR A 24 4.86 -8.74 -5.66
C TYR A 24 6.33 -8.80 -5.27
N LYS A 25 6.88 -10.01 -5.10
CA LYS A 25 8.31 -10.26 -4.77
C LYS A 25 8.87 -9.38 -3.63
N GLY A 26 8.11 -9.22 -2.55
CA GLY A 26 8.52 -8.40 -1.38
C GLY A 26 8.33 -6.89 -1.54
N VAL A 27 7.73 -6.46 -2.65
CA VAL A 27 7.34 -5.07 -2.92
C VAL A 27 5.84 -4.91 -2.74
N LEU A 28 5.44 -3.92 -1.96
CA LEU A 28 4.06 -3.46 -1.85
C LEU A 28 3.83 -2.38 -2.90
N ILE A 29 2.85 -2.59 -3.78
CA ILE A 29 2.49 -1.63 -4.82
C ILE A 29 1.08 -1.13 -4.50
N ILE A 30 0.97 0.17 -4.28
CA ILE A 30 -0.28 0.85 -3.96
C ILE A 30 -0.60 1.79 -5.11
N TYR A 31 -1.72 1.53 -5.76
CA TYR A 31 -2.34 2.44 -6.70
C TYR A 31 -3.48 3.14 -5.99
N TRP A 32 -3.50 4.46 -6.03
CA TRP A 32 -4.61 5.23 -5.47
C TRP A 32 -5.10 6.30 -6.42
N ASN A 33 -6.37 6.65 -6.33
CA ASN A 33 -6.90 7.74 -7.14
C ASN A 33 -6.32 9.08 -6.67
N ARG A 34 -6.04 9.97 -7.62
CA ARG A 34 -5.66 11.36 -7.32
C ARG A 34 -6.74 12.10 -6.51
N SER A 35 -8.01 11.72 -6.70
CA SER A 35 -9.16 12.30 -5.99
C SER A 35 -9.26 11.90 -4.52
N LEU A 36 -8.48 10.92 -4.04
CA LEU A 36 -8.50 10.54 -2.64
C LEU A 36 -7.92 11.65 -1.76
N SER A 37 -8.59 11.89 -0.64
CA SER A 37 -8.11 12.81 0.39
C SER A 37 -6.82 12.30 1.06
N ASN A 38 -6.04 13.21 1.63
CA ASN A 38 -4.84 12.85 2.40
C ASN A 38 -5.17 11.89 3.57
N LYS A 39 -6.35 12.04 4.17
CA LYS A 39 -6.84 11.14 5.21
C LYS A 39 -7.04 9.72 4.68
N GLU A 40 -7.72 9.57 3.55
CA GLU A 40 -7.92 8.26 2.90
C GLU A 40 -6.60 7.62 2.45
N LYS A 41 -5.69 8.40 1.84
CA LYS A 41 -4.35 7.94 1.46
C LYS A 41 -3.58 7.40 2.67
N SER A 42 -3.62 8.11 3.80
CA SER A 42 -2.98 7.68 5.06
C SER A 42 -3.60 6.40 5.62
N THR A 43 -4.93 6.29 5.64
CA THR A 43 -5.63 5.09 6.10
C THR A 43 -5.31 3.86 5.23
N LEU A 44 -5.29 4.02 3.90
CA LEU A 44 -4.92 2.95 2.96
C LEU A 44 -3.49 2.47 3.19
N LEU A 45 -2.55 3.40 3.37
CA LEU A 45 -1.14 3.07 3.64
C LEU A 45 -1.02 2.24 4.94
N HIS A 46 -1.62 2.71 6.04
CA HIS A 46 -1.59 2.03 7.32
C HIS A 46 -2.24 0.64 7.25
N LYS A 47 -3.38 0.51 6.58
CA LYS A 47 -4.07 -0.77 6.40
C LYS A 47 -3.22 -1.76 5.62
N SER A 48 -2.56 -1.30 4.56
CA SER A 48 -1.69 -2.12 3.71
C SER A 48 -0.45 -2.63 4.48
N ILE A 49 0.18 -1.75 5.26
CA ILE A 49 1.33 -2.11 6.10
C ILE A 49 0.91 -3.08 7.22
N LYS A 50 -0.24 -2.86 7.86
CA LYS A 50 -0.76 -3.76 8.90
C LYS A 50 -1.03 -5.17 8.38
N GLN A 51 -1.67 -5.29 7.21
CA GLN A 51 -1.91 -6.60 6.58
C GLN A 51 -0.60 -7.33 6.27
N LEU A 52 0.42 -6.61 5.80
CA LEU A 52 1.75 -7.17 5.57
C LEU A 52 2.40 -7.77 6.82
N HIS A 53 2.24 -7.10 7.97
CA HIS A 53 2.71 -7.60 9.26
C HIS A 53 1.91 -8.82 9.73
N MET A 54 0.59 -8.81 9.60
CA MET A 54 -0.26 -9.94 10.04
C MET A 54 -0.06 -11.20 9.21
N SER A 55 0.29 -11.09 7.91
CA SER A 55 0.65 -12.26 7.09
C SER A 55 1.97 -12.93 7.49
N LYS A 56 2.83 -12.31 8.30
CA LYS A 56 4.04 -12.96 8.84
C LYS A 56 3.76 -13.83 10.07
N THR A 57 2.58 -13.72 10.69
CA THR A 57 2.21 -14.40 11.94
C THR A 57 1.11 -15.45 11.72
N LYS A 58 1.31 -16.35 10.76
CA LYS A 58 0.63 -17.65 10.76
C LYS A 58 1.72 -18.72 10.90
N VAL A 59 2.01 -19.07 12.14
CA VAL A 59 2.70 -20.29 12.57
C VAL A 59 1.63 -21.15 13.21
#